data_AF-A0A819GNP5-F1
#
_entry.id   AF-A0A819GNP5-F1
#
_cell.length_a   1.000
_cell.length_b   1.000
_cell.length_c   1.000
_cell.angle_alpha   90.00
_cell.angle_beta   90.00
_cell.angle_gamma   90.00
#
_symmetry.space_group_name_H-M   'P 1'
#
loop_
_entity.id
_entity.type
_entity.pdbx_description
1 polymer ?
#
loop_
_entity_poly.entity_id
_entity_poly.type
_entity_poly.pdbx_seq_one_letter_code
_entity_poly.pdbx_strand_id
1 'polypeptide(L)'
;MIDIGRACEDAHPLGVIYHISDVQHLVSPEKKFDFVVAFYLLNYAKTHEEHDRMAQIIGEHLAGSDKAYFLSIIGNVCAGESALDPDRYCKYSYRCEVETPLVDGAKIKNIHFNPDSTSCSYITYYFSSSFYEEAFQKADFKYFEWVPVETAYELQKYEDLLKCAPVIDILAHKQTSSLKQQLLRYN
;
A
#
# COMPACT_ATOMS: atom_id res chain seq x y z
N MET A 1 -15.67 -4.44 6.81
CA MET A 1 -14.34 -4.98 7.18
C MET A 1 -14.12 -4.99 8.69
N ILE A 2 -14.31 -3.87 9.40
CA ILE A 2 -14.07 -3.83 10.85
C ILE A 2 -14.97 -4.79 11.64
N ASP A 3 -16.27 -4.87 11.34
CA ASP A 3 -17.17 -5.80 12.05
C ASP A 3 -16.81 -7.27 11.81
N ILE A 4 -16.30 -7.61 10.62
CA ILE A 4 -15.78 -8.94 10.32
C ILE A 4 -14.53 -9.21 11.16
N GLY A 5 -13.60 -8.25 11.23
CA GLY A 5 -12.40 -8.36 12.07
C GLY A 5 -12.73 -8.56 13.54
N ARG A 6 -13.68 -7.80 14.08
CA ARG A 6 -14.18 -7.96 15.45
C ARG A 6 -14.81 -9.33 15.67
N ALA A 7 -15.66 -9.80 14.76
CA ALA A 7 -16.23 -11.14 14.86
C ALA A 7 -15.17 -12.25 14.81
N CYS A 8 -14.11 -12.07 14.01
CA CYS A 8 -12.97 -12.99 13.99
C CYS A 8 -12.21 -13.00 15.32
N GLU A 9 -11.95 -11.82 15.91
CA GLU A 9 -11.31 -11.68 17.22
C GLU A 9 -12.17 -12.24 18.35
N ASP A 10 -13.50 -12.02 18.32
CA ASP A 10 -14.45 -12.60 19.28
C ASP A 10 -14.45 -14.13 19.21
N ALA A 11 -14.31 -14.69 18.01
CA ALA A 11 -14.28 -16.14 17.80
C ALA A 11 -12.92 -16.76 18.18
N HIS A 12 -11.80 -16.06 17.91
CA HIS A 12 -10.44 -16.53 18.16
C HIS A 12 -9.54 -15.36 18.63
N PRO A 13 -9.50 -15.06 19.94
CA PRO A 13 -8.82 -13.88 20.44
C PRO A 13 -7.31 -13.91 20.21
N LEU A 14 -6.79 -12.86 19.58
CA LEU A 14 -5.36 -12.59 19.36
C LEU A 14 -4.89 -11.32 20.09
N GLY A 15 -5.80 -10.60 20.73
CA GLY A 15 -5.55 -9.31 21.39
C GLY A 15 -5.60 -8.12 20.44
N VAL A 16 -6.24 -8.24 19.28
CA VAL A 16 -6.32 -7.15 18.28
C VAL A 16 -7.42 -6.17 18.65
N ILE A 17 -7.08 -4.88 18.68
CA ILE A 17 -8.04 -3.80 18.95
C ILE A 17 -8.41 -3.11 17.64
N TYR A 18 -9.71 -3.09 17.34
CA TYR A 18 -10.23 -2.50 16.10
C TYR A 18 -10.86 -1.12 16.33
N HIS A 19 -10.35 -0.13 15.60
CA HIS A 19 -10.87 1.24 15.58
C HIS A 19 -11.44 1.59 14.21
N ILE A 20 -12.54 2.34 14.20
CA ILE A 20 -13.10 2.95 12.99
C ILE A 20 -12.66 4.41 13.00
N SER A 21 -11.88 4.83 12.03
CA SER A 21 -11.45 6.21 11.86
C SER A 21 -11.10 6.50 10.40
N ASP A 22 -11.23 7.76 9.99
CA ASP A 22 -10.45 8.28 8.88
C ASP A 22 -8.99 8.37 9.33
N VAL A 23 -8.06 7.83 8.55
CA VAL A 23 -6.63 7.84 8.87
C VAL A 23 -6.12 9.28 9.04
N GLN A 24 -6.64 10.24 8.27
CA GLN A 24 -6.18 11.63 8.25
C GLN A 24 -6.42 12.34 9.58
N HIS A 25 -7.37 11.81 10.37
CA HIS A 25 -7.78 12.31 11.68
C HIS A 25 -7.35 11.41 12.84
N LEU A 26 -6.51 10.40 12.59
CA LEU A 26 -5.97 9.58 13.67
C LEU A 26 -5.15 10.44 14.63
N VAL A 27 -5.50 10.33 15.91
CA VAL A 27 -4.74 10.98 16.97
C VAL A 27 -3.44 10.22 17.18
N SER A 28 -2.33 10.96 17.23
CA SER A 28 -1.02 10.41 17.56
C SER A 28 -1.10 9.59 18.86
N PRO A 29 -0.71 8.30 18.86
CA PRO A 29 -0.80 7.47 20.04
C PRO A 29 0.29 7.86 21.04
N GLU A 30 0.00 7.66 22.33
CA GLU A 30 0.99 7.84 23.40
C GLU A 30 2.18 6.87 23.22
N LYS A 31 1.89 5.64 22.80
CA LYS A 31 2.88 4.62 22.45
C LYS A 31 2.98 4.48 20.94
N LYS A 32 4.19 4.63 20.41
CA LYS A 32 4.50 4.39 19.00
C LYS A 32 4.67 2.91 18.71
N PHE A 33 4.47 2.51 17.46
CA PHE A 33 4.53 1.13 17.01
C PHE A 33 5.88 0.81 16.35
N ASP A 34 6.37 -0.42 16.54
CA ASP A 34 7.53 -0.93 15.82
C ASP A 34 7.18 -1.27 14.36
N PHE A 35 5.92 -1.61 14.08
CA PHE A 35 5.46 -1.88 12.72
C PHE A 35 4.19 -1.08 12.44
N VAL A 36 4.19 -0.36 11.32
CA VAL A 36 2.98 0.25 10.77
C VAL A 36 2.75 -0.36 9.39
N VAL A 37 1.55 -0.88 9.15
CA VAL A 37 1.17 -1.48 7.87
C VAL A 37 -0.04 -0.75 7.29
N ALA A 38 -0.03 -0.48 5.99
CA ALA A 38 -1.08 0.30 5.33
C ALA A 38 -1.42 -0.18 3.92
N PHE A 39 -1.89 -1.43 3.79
CA PHE A 39 -2.20 -2.01 2.49
C PHE A 39 -3.39 -1.32 1.83
N TYR A 40 -3.18 -0.88 0.60
CA TYR A 40 -4.12 -0.14 -0.24
C TYR A 40 -4.62 1.19 0.34
N LEU A 41 -3.95 1.76 1.34
CA LEU A 41 -4.41 2.98 2.00
C LEU A 41 -4.10 4.24 1.19
N LEU A 42 -2.83 4.41 0.81
CA LEU A 42 -2.31 5.67 0.25
C LEU A 42 -2.95 6.02 -1.10
N ASN A 43 -3.33 5.01 -1.88
CA ASN A 43 -4.06 5.17 -3.14
C ASN A 43 -5.52 5.66 -2.97
N TYR A 44 -6.00 5.89 -1.74
CA TYR A 44 -7.29 6.54 -1.49
C TYR A 44 -7.20 8.04 -1.24
N ALA A 45 -6.00 8.60 -1.10
CA ALA A 45 -5.82 10.05 -1.04
C ALA A 45 -6.25 10.70 -2.35
N LYS A 46 -7.08 11.73 -2.30
CA LYS A 46 -7.63 12.41 -3.49
C LYS A 46 -6.76 13.56 -3.95
N THR A 47 -5.99 14.13 -3.03
CA THR A 47 -5.15 15.30 -3.25
C THR A 47 -3.76 15.06 -2.67
N HIS A 48 -2.81 15.91 -3.05
CA HIS A 48 -1.47 15.89 -2.48
C HIS A 48 -1.50 16.08 -0.96
N GLU A 49 -2.35 16.97 -0.47
CA GLU A 49 -2.47 17.27 0.96
C GLU A 49 -3.01 16.08 1.75
N GLU A 50 -4.01 15.37 1.21
CA GLU A 50 -4.52 14.15 1.83
C GLU A 50 -3.42 13.08 1.89
N HIS A 51 -2.64 12.92 0.83
CA HIS A 51 -1.55 11.94 0.78
C HIS A 51 -0.41 12.30 1.72
N ASP A 52 0.08 13.54 1.68
CA ASP A 52 1.11 14.05 2.59
C ASP A 52 0.67 13.90 4.05
N ARG A 53 -0.62 14.14 4.34
CA ARG A 53 -1.18 13.92 5.68
C ARG A 53 -1.16 12.45 6.08
N MET A 54 -1.50 11.53 5.18
CA MET A 54 -1.41 10.09 5.44
C MET A 54 0.03 9.66 5.72
N ALA A 55 1.00 10.10 4.90
CA ALA A 55 2.43 9.83 5.12
C ALA A 55 2.90 10.37 6.48
N GLN A 56 2.48 11.59 6.84
CA GLN A 56 2.77 12.19 8.13
C GLN A 56 2.17 11.37 9.29
N ILE A 57 0.92 10.93 9.20
CA ILE A 57 0.29 10.07 10.21
C ILE A 57 1.06 8.76 10.42
N ILE A 58 1.46 8.11 9.33
CA ILE A 58 2.25 6.88 9.38
C ILE A 58 3.56 7.16 10.13
N GLY A 59 4.26 8.24 9.74
CA GLY A 59 5.46 8.69 10.44
C GLY A 59 5.18 8.94 11.93
N GLU A 60 4.15 9.70 12.27
CA GLU A 60 3.75 9.97 13.64
C GLU A 60 3.46 8.70 14.46
N HIS A 61 2.94 7.63 13.87
CA HIS A 61 2.63 6.38 14.57
C HIS A 61 3.84 5.45 14.68
N LEU A 62 4.83 5.59 13.80
CA LEU A 62 6.02 4.76 13.77
C LEU A 62 7.06 5.22 14.81
N ALA A 63 7.57 4.26 15.58
CA ALA A 63 8.65 4.50 16.54
C ALA A 63 9.92 4.97 15.81
N GLY A 64 10.75 5.75 16.51
CA GLY A 64 12.04 6.24 15.98
C GLY A 64 13.19 5.24 16.13
N SER A 65 12.92 3.99 16.54
CA SER A 65 13.96 2.98 16.78
C SER A 65 14.51 2.41 15.47
N ASP A 66 15.66 1.75 15.53
CA ASP A 66 16.31 1.06 14.41
C ASP A 66 15.62 -0.25 14.00
N LYS A 67 14.60 -0.68 14.75
CA LYS A 67 13.78 -1.86 14.49
C LYS A 67 12.38 -1.51 13.97
N ALA A 68 12.08 -0.22 13.84
CA ALA A 68 10.76 0.23 13.44
C ALA A 68 10.66 0.44 11.92
N TYR A 69 9.66 -0.18 11.30
CA TYR A 69 9.48 -0.14 9.84
C TYR A 69 8.03 0.08 9.44
N PHE A 70 7.86 0.75 8.30
CA PHE A 70 6.60 0.87 7.60
C PHE A 70 6.58 -0.06 6.39
N LEU A 71 5.47 -0.78 6.20
CA LEU A 71 5.20 -1.57 5.01
C LEU A 71 3.85 -1.20 4.39
N SER A 72 3.80 -1.12 3.06
CA SER A 72 2.56 -0.88 2.33
C SER A 72 2.54 -1.63 1.00
N ILE A 73 1.34 -1.81 0.46
CA ILE A 73 1.08 -2.29 -0.90
C ILE A 73 0.17 -1.25 -1.54
N ILE A 74 0.53 -0.74 -2.70
CA ILE A 74 -0.26 0.24 -3.47
C ILE A 74 -0.36 -0.19 -4.93
N GLY A 75 -1.12 0.53 -5.76
CA GLY A 75 -1.06 0.36 -7.22
C GLY A 75 0.36 0.62 -7.75
N ASN A 76 0.79 -0.12 -8.78
CA ASN A 76 2.16 -0.04 -9.28
C ASN A 76 2.42 1.25 -10.09
N VAL A 77 2.81 2.30 -9.39
CA VAL A 77 3.13 3.60 -9.98
C VAL A 77 4.48 3.61 -10.72
N CYS A 78 5.40 2.70 -10.39
CA CYS A 78 6.72 2.60 -11.03
C CYS A 78 6.66 2.06 -12.46
N ALA A 79 5.62 1.30 -12.79
CA ALA A 79 5.37 0.81 -14.16
C ALA A 79 4.49 1.76 -15.00
N GLY A 80 4.05 2.90 -14.42
CA GLY A 80 3.23 3.91 -15.09
C GLY A 80 1.98 3.33 -15.76
N GLU A 81 1.65 3.81 -16.96
CA GLU A 81 0.46 3.34 -17.72
C GLU A 81 0.50 1.84 -18.03
N SER A 82 1.68 1.20 -18.08
CA SER A 82 1.77 -0.25 -18.34
C SER A 82 1.14 -1.08 -17.23
N ALA A 83 1.18 -0.58 -15.99
CA ALA A 83 0.51 -1.23 -14.86
C ALA A 83 -1.01 -1.03 -14.84
N LEU A 84 -1.54 -0.19 -15.73
CA LEU A 84 -2.97 0.12 -15.83
C LEU A 84 -3.60 -0.39 -17.13
N ASP A 85 -2.94 -1.34 -17.82
CA ASP A 85 -3.47 -2.00 -19.00
C ASP A 85 -4.73 -2.81 -18.64
N PRO A 86 -5.92 -2.42 -19.15
CA PRO A 86 -7.18 -3.07 -18.77
C PRO A 86 -7.24 -4.53 -19.21
N ASP A 87 -6.62 -4.90 -20.33
CA ASP A 87 -6.72 -6.23 -20.92
C ASP A 87 -5.77 -7.23 -20.24
N ARG A 88 -4.60 -6.74 -19.81
CA ARG A 88 -3.57 -7.56 -19.16
C ARG A 88 -4.08 -8.33 -17.95
N TYR A 89 -4.89 -7.69 -17.12
CA TYR A 89 -5.30 -8.27 -15.84
C TYR A 89 -6.68 -8.92 -15.84
N CYS A 90 -7.46 -8.81 -16.94
CA CYS A 90 -8.80 -9.36 -17.01
C CYS A 90 -8.84 -10.87 -16.70
N LYS A 91 -7.81 -11.62 -17.13
CA LYS A 91 -7.65 -13.06 -16.83
C LYS A 91 -7.40 -13.37 -15.35
N TYR A 92 -7.05 -12.36 -14.55
CA TYR A 92 -6.91 -12.40 -13.09
C TYR A 92 -8.13 -11.84 -12.36
N SER A 93 -9.27 -11.70 -13.06
CA SER A 93 -10.51 -11.16 -12.51
C SER A 93 -10.39 -9.71 -12.02
N TYR A 94 -9.48 -8.94 -12.61
CA TYR A 94 -9.22 -7.55 -12.28
C TYR A 94 -9.13 -6.69 -13.55
N ARG A 95 -9.74 -5.51 -13.53
CA ARG A 95 -9.61 -4.49 -14.58
C ARG A 95 -9.48 -3.12 -13.93
N CYS A 96 -8.74 -2.22 -14.56
CA CYS A 96 -8.75 -0.80 -14.21
C CYS A 96 -9.21 0.05 -15.40
N GLU A 97 -9.88 1.16 -15.11
CA GLU A 97 -10.28 2.17 -16.08
C GLU A 97 -9.69 3.50 -15.61
N VAL A 98 -8.94 4.17 -16.48
CA VAL A 98 -8.28 5.45 -16.18
C VAL A 98 -8.29 6.34 -17.41
N GLU A 99 -8.42 7.65 -17.19
CA GLU A 99 -8.24 8.66 -18.25
C GLU A 99 -6.75 8.95 -18.41
N THR A 100 -6.27 9.00 -19.65
CA THR A 100 -4.89 9.36 -19.99
C THR A 100 -4.80 10.78 -20.53
N PRO A 101 -3.67 11.49 -20.32
CA PRO A 101 -2.45 11.06 -19.64
C PRO A 101 -2.60 10.96 -18.12
N LEU A 102 -1.82 10.07 -17.48
CA LEU A 102 -1.76 10.01 -16.03
C LEU A 102 -1.16 11.28 -15.44
N VAL A 103 -1.90 11.91 -14.54
CA VAL A 103 -1.48 13.05 -13.73
C VAL A 103 -1.82 12.78 -12.27
N ASP A 104 -1.07 13.39 -11.36
CA ASP A 104 -1.32 13.22 -9.92
C ASP A 104 -2.75 13.66 -9.56
N GLY A 105 -3.44 12.83 -8.77
CA GLY A 105 -4.86 12.95 -8.48
C GLY A 105 -5.80 12.36 -9.54
N ALA A 106 -5.29 11.78 -10.63
CA ALA A 106 -6.14 11.11 -11.62
C ALA A 106 -6.89 9.93 -11.00
N LYS A 107 -8.18 9.83 -11.29
CA LYS A 107 -9.04 8.76 -10.79
C LYS A 107 -8.78 7.47 -11.57
N ILE A 108 -8.56 6.39 -10.83
CA ILE A 108 -8.52 5.03 -11.36
C ILE A 108 -9.75 4.30 -10.82
N LYS A 109 -10.59 3.79 -11.72
CA LYS A 109 -11.69 2.91 -11.34
C LYS A 109 -11.24 1.47 -11.44
N ASN A 110 -11.20 0.80 -10.30
CA ASN A 110 -10.82 -0.60 -10.16
C ASN A 110 -12.07 -1.46 -10.19
N ILE A 111 -12.04 -2.56 -10.92
CA ILE A 111 -13.17 -3.49 -11.07
C ILE A 111 -12.65 -4.90 -10.83
N HIS A 112 -13.27 -5.60 -9.88
CA HIS A 112 -13.01 -7.01 -9.60
C HIS A 112 -14.23 -7.83 -9.98
N PHE A 113 -14.00 -8.96 -10.63
CA PHE A 113 -15.03 -9.87 -11.10
C PHE A 113 -15.11 -11.10 -10.20
N ASN A 114 -16.31 -11.46 -9.77
CA ASN A 114 -16.55 -12.65 -8.98
C ASN A 114 -16.86 -13.86 -9.91
N PRO A 115 -16.64 -15.10 -9.44
CA PRO A 115 -16.98 -16.30 -10.22
C PRO A 115 -18.46 -16.41 -10.61
N ASP A 116 -19.36 -15.78 -9.85
CA ASP A 116 -20.81 -15.76 -10.10
C ASP A 116 -21.24 -14.68 -11.12
N SER A 117 -20.28 -14.10 -11.85
CA SER A 117 -20.47 -13.00 -12.81
C SER A 117 -20.90 -11.66 -12.20
N THR A 118 -20.95 -11.53 -10.87
CA THR A 118 -21.09 -10.22 -10.22
C THR A 118 -19.75 -9.47 -10.22
N SER A 119 -19.78 -8.17 -9.96
CA SER A 119 -18.57 -7.36 -9.84
C SER A 119 -18.65 -6.35 -8.70
N CYS A 120 -17.49 -5.97 -8.21
CA CYS A 120 -17.32 -4.88 -7.27
C CYS A 120 -16.38 -3.85 -7.90
N SER A 121 -16.68 -2.56 -7.72
CA SER A 121 -15.81 -1.49 -8.20
C SER A 121 -15.58 -0.41 -7.17
N TYR A 122 -14.40 0.18 -7.17
CA TYR A 122 -14.01 1.26 -6.28
C TYR A 122 -13.04 2.23 -6.98
N ILE A 123 -12.95 3.45 -6.47
CA ILE A 123 -12.06 4.49 -7.01
C ILE A 123 -10.81 4.61 -6.14
N THR A 124 -9.66 4.63 -6.79
CA THR A 124 -8.38 5.03 -6.22
C THR A 124 -7.82 6.19 -7.02
N TYR A 125 -6.71 6.76 -6.57
CA TYR A 125 -6.08 7.92 -7.17
C TYR A 125 -4.63 7.63 -7.48
N TYR A 126 -4.21 8.03 -8.67
CA TYR A 126 -2.83 7.94 -9.11
C TYR A 126 -2.01 9.09 -8.51
N PHE A 127 -0.81 8.76 -8.04
CA PHE A 127 0.27 9.73 -7.84
C PHE A 127 1.56 9.14 -8.36
N SER A 128 2.41 9.99 -8.94
CA SER A 128 3.72 9.62 -9.48
C SER A 128 4.64 9.03 -8.41
N SER A 129 5.56 8.14 -8.82
CA SER A 129 6.53 7.57 -7.90
C SER A 129 7.39 8.63 -7.20
N SER A 130 7.76 9.70 -7.91
CA SER A 130 8.47 10.85 -7.37
C SER A 130 7.68 11.56 -6.27
N PHE A 131 6.36 11.70 -6.43
CA PHE A 131 5.53 12.31 -5.39
C PHE A 131 5.51 11.48 -4.10
N TYR A 132 5.42 10.15 -4.20
CA TYR A 132 5.53 9.27 -3.03
C TYR A 132 6.88 9.44 -2.32
N GLU A 133 7.99 9.42 -3.05
CA GLU A 133 9.33 9.58 -2.49
C GLU A 133 9.48 10.93 -1.74
N GLU A 134 9.01 12.02 -2.35
CA GLU A 134 8.99 13.34 -1.72
C GLU A 134 8.07 13.41 -0.50
N ALA A 135 6.87 12.83 -0.56
CA ALA A 135 5.92 12.80 0.55
C ALA A 135 6.49 12.09 1.78
N PHE A 136 7.14 10.94 1.56
CA PHE A 136 7.78 10.19 2.64
C PHE A 136 9.00 10.93 3.20
N GLN A 137 9.79 11.60 2.35
CA GLN A 137 10.88 12.44 2.81
C GLN A 137 10.38 13.60 3.68
N LYS A 138 9.30 14.28 3.29
CA LYS A 138 8.65 15.35 4.09
C LYS A 138 8.10 14.83 5.42
N ALA A 139 7.69 13.56 5.46
CA ALA A 139 7.24 12.88 6.67
C ALA A 139 8.39 12.30 7.54
N ASP A 140 9.63 12.80 7.35
CA ASP A 140 10.83 12.44 8.11
C ASP A 140 11.32 10.99 7.97
N PHE A 141 10.83 10.24 6.98
CA PHE A 141 11.47 8.99 6.61
C PHE A 141 12.85 9.25 6.02
N LYS A 142 13.84 8.49 6.47
CA LYS A 142 15.24 8.62 6.03
C LYS A 142 15.62 7.55 5.01
N TYR A 143 14.78 6.55 4.85
CA TYR A 143 14.87 5.50 3.85
C TYR A 143 13.49 5.20 3.29
N PHE A 144 13.45 4.97 1.99
CA PHE A 144 12.28 4.60 1.22
C PHE A 144 12.73 3.70 0.07
N GLU A 145 12.03 2.59 -0.15
CA GLU A 145 12.30 1.66 -1.22
C GLU A 145 10.99 1.14 -1.82
N TRP A 146 10.95 1.13 -3.15
CA TRP A 146 9.97 0.38 -3.92
C TRP A 146 10.41 -1.08 -3.98
N VAL A 147 9.57 -1.99 -3.46
CA VAL A 147 9.85 -3.41 -3.45
C VAL A 147 8.92 -4.10 -4.47
N PRO A 148 9.46 -4.69 -5.55
CA PRO A 148 8.66 -5.45 -6.49
C PRO A 148 8.00 -6.65 -5.81
N VAL A 149 6.80 -7.03 -6.26
CA VAL A 149 6.13 -8.23 -5.77
C VAL A 149 6.92 -9.47 -6.19
N GLU A 150 7.31 -10.27 -5.20
CA GLU A 150 7.96 -11.56 -5.40
C GLU A 150 7.04 -12.70 -4.93
N THR A 151 7.23 -13.89 -5.51
CA THR A 151 6.55 -15.12 -5.07
C THR A 151 7.59 -16.14 -4.63
N ALA A 152 7.34 -16.80 -3.50
CA ALA A 152 8.15 -17.93 -3.05
C ALA A 152 7.81 -19.25 -3.78
N TYR A 153 6.75 -19.25 -4.60
CA TYR A 153 6.27 -20.42 -5.32
C TYR A 153 6.49 -20.27 -6.83
N GLU A 154 6.97 -21.34 -7.48
CA GLU A 154 6.98 -21.44 -8.94
C GLU A 154 5.55 -21.50 -9.47
N LEU A 155 5.01 -20.33 -9.78
CA LEU A 155 3.69 -20.21 -10.35
C LEU A 155 3.84 -19.76 -11.79
N GLN A 156 4.18 -20.71 -12.67
CA GLN A 156 4.24 -20.50 -14.12
C GLN A 156 2.97 -19.79 -14.66
N LYS A 157 1.83 -19.98 -13.98
CA LYS A 157 0.54 -19.32 -14.24
C LYS A 157 0.55 -17.79 -14.04
N TYR A 158 1.40 -17.23 -13.18
CA TYR A 158 1.44 -15.80 -12.84
C TYR A 158 2.68 -15.08 -13.37
N GLU A 159 3.50 -15.70 -14.22
CA GLU A 159 4.74 -15.09 -14.71
C GLU A 159 4.53 -13.72 -15.36
N ASP A 160 3.45 -13.54 -16.13
CA ASP A 160 3.19 -12.26 -16.78
C ASP A 160 2.60 -11.21 -15.84
N LEU A 161 1.91 -11.64 -14.77
CA LEU A 161 1.53 -10.76 -13.66
C LEU A 161 2.79 -10.25 -12.96
N LEU A 162 3.79 -11.09 -12.71
CA LEU A 162 5.00 -10.67 -12.02
C LEU A 162 5.90 -9.78 -12.88
N LYS A 163 5.88 -9.94 -14.21
CA LYS A 163 6.60 -9.05 -15.14
C LYS A 163 6.10 -7.61 -15.11
N CYS A 164 4.82 -7.40 -14.79
CA CYS A 164 4.23 -6.09 -14.61
C CYS A 164 3.09 -6.24 -13.60
N ALA A 165 3.45 -6.23 -12.32
CA ALA A 165 2.47 -6.40 -11.26
C ALA A 165 1.55 -5.18 -11.21
N PRO A 166 0.23 -5.35 -10.99
CA PRO A 166 -0.67 -4.21 -10.84
C PRO A 166 -0.45 -3.46 -9.51
N VAL A 167 0.36 -4.03 -8.62
CA VAL A 167 0.70 -3.49 -7.31
C VAL A 167 2.20 -3.49 -7.10
N ILE A 168 2.65 -2.63 -6.18
CA ILE A 168 4.03 -2.54 -5.73
C ILE A 168 4.06 -2.29 -4.22
N ASP A 169 5.10 -2.79 -3.57
CA ASP A 169 5.27 -2.64 -2.14
C ASP A 169 6.14 -1.41 -1.84
N ILE A 170 5.90 -0.81 -0.68
CA ILE A 170 6.72 0.26 -0.10
C ILE A 170 7.33 -0.26 1.19
N LEU A 171 8.63 -0.05 1.34
CA LEU A 171 9.35 -0.21 2.59
C LEU A 171 9.98 1.13 2.99
N ALA A 172 9.68 1.62 4.19
CA ALA A 172 10.23 2.88 4.68
C ALA A 172 10.59 2.82 6.17
N HIS A 173 11.61 3.58 6.59
CA HIS A 173 11.93 3.76 8.01
C HIS A 173 12.59 5.12 8.32
N LYS A 174 12.57 5.49 9.61
CA LYS A 174 13.04 6.79 10.12
C LYS A 174 14.56 6.89 10.35
N GLN A 175 15.30 5.81 10.09
CA GLN A 175 16.75 5.76 10.28
C GLN A 175 17.44 5.54 8.94
N THR A 176 18.74 5.81 8.86
CA THR A 176 19.53 5.61 7.62
C THR A 176 20.12 4.20 7.52
N SER A 177 19.83 3.32 8.48
CA SER A 177 20.39 1.96 8.59
C SER A 177 20.04 1.11 7.37
N SER A 178 21.04 0.47 6.76
CA SER A 178 20.82 -0.48 5.65
C SER A 178 19.99 -1.68 6.10
N LEU A 179 18.71 -1.70 5.73
CA LEU A 179 17.75 -2.80 5.93
C LEU A 179 18.27 -4.15 5.39
N LYS A 180 19.06 -4.14 4.31
CA LYS A 180 19.72 -5.35 3.79
C LYS A 180 20.57 -6.04 4.85
N GLN A 181 21.22 -5.32 5.76
CA GLN A 181 22.03 -5.94 6.82
C GLN A 181 21.20 -6.45 8.02
N GLN A 182 19.97 -5.95 8.21
CA GLN A 182 19.12 -6.33 9.34
C GLN A 182 18.13 -7.46 8.99
N LEU A 183 17.57 -7.47 7.78
CA LEU A 183 16.70 -8.56 7.31
C LEU A 183 17.47 -9.86 7.03
N LEU A 184 18.74 -9.77 6.62
CA LEU A 184 19.64 -10.93 6.49
C LEU A 184 20.00 -11.59 7.83
N ARG A 185 19.64 -11.02 8.99
CA ARG A 185 19.85 -11.66 10.30
C ARG A 185 18.74 -12.65 10.68
N TYR A 186 17.69 -12.76 9.87
CA TYR A 186 16.55 -13.65 10.11
C TYR A 186 16.39 -14.75 9.05
N ASN A 187 17.36 -14.89 8.15
CA ASN A 187 17.54 -16.05 7.26
C ASN A 187 18.80 -16.84 7.66
#